data_AF-A0AA44BG92-F1
#
_entry.id   AF-A0AA44BG92-F1
#
_cell.length_a   1.000
_cell.length_b   1.000
_cell.length_c   1.000
_cell.angle_alpha   90.00
_cell.angle_beta   90.00
_cell.angle_gamma   90.00
#
_symmetry.space_group_name_H-M   'P 1'
#
loop_
_entity.id
_entity.type
_entity.pdbx_description
1 polymer ?
#
loop_
_entity_poly.entity_id
_entity_poly.type
_entity_poly.pdbx_seq_one_letter_code
_entity_poly.pdbx_strand_id
1 'polypeptide(L)'
;MKNYILAAIVLAVVSIVLLIFLVSDPTDPTDVDVTHDYEDGTYRGIYEDQGNQQISIQFDLENGLFTDMSYRKLFYRDNDYLDAEPGDTFYPIRSQHEQALEHLTGRSPDDIDDLYRPGDILDDYEGFSGATVRGTKIRSAIQDGLNRRIYSPANDDFSREIGEYDDGTYRGFFSDAGDQQLNIEFDLINNNLQNLNYRHLYYAGNYYLQAEEGDSIYPIKLQHEQVLDHLESSELSTIFDLHDPGPGELVEDIDGFTGATLRASKIFSSMIDALNRGLYQPADEDYDREIDDYPTGRYRGVYGERGQQQVSIQFYVMDGEFTDLTYRHLEYGDTYYHELEEGDEQYPVAVQYEYVLAYLDGKPLDALFDLYYPEEFIEDIDVYTGATLRANKVLSAIKDGFNRGIY
;
A
#
# COMPACT_ATOMS: atom_id res chain seq x y z
N MET A 1 39.76 -54.10 -39.91
CA MET A 1 40.34 -52.76 -39.73
C MET A 1 39.40 -51.62 -40.13
N LYS A 2 38.81 -51.62 -41.34
CA LYS A 2 37.92 -50.52 -41.78
C LYS A 2 36.66 -50.28 -40.92
N ASN A 3 36.04 -51.33 -40.38
CA ASN A 3 34.80 -51.17 -39.59
C ASN A 3 35.04 -50.62 -38.17
N TYR A 4 36.23 -50.83 -37.59
CA TYR A 4 36.59 -50.28 -36.28
C TYR A 4 36.94 -48.78 -36.36
N ILE A 5 37.48 -48.33 -37.50
CA ILE A 5 37.78 -46.92 -37.75
C ILE A 5 36.48 -46.13 -37.95
N LEU A 6 35.50 -46.69 -38.65
CA LEU A 6 34.19 -46.05 -38.84
C LEU A 6 33.42 -45.95 -37.51
N ALA A 7 33.44 -47.01 -36.69
CA ALA A 7 32.82 -46.99 -35.36
C ALA A 7 33.48 -45.97 -34.42
N ALA A 8 34.81 -45.83 -34.45
CA ALA A 8 35.52 -44.83 -33.65
C ALA A 8 35.24 -43.38 -34.10
N ILE A 9 35.08 -43.14 -35.41
CA ILE A 9 34.72 -41.82 -35.94
C ILE A 9 33.26 -41.47 -35.60
N VAL A 10 32.33 -42.41 -35.69
CA VAL A 10 30.94 -42.19 -35.26
C VAL A 10 30.87 -41.95 -33.75
N LEU A 11 31.62 -42.69 -32.92
CA LEU A 11 31.66 -42.45 -31.48
C LEU A 11 32.25 -41.07 -31.14
N ALA A 12 33.29 -40.64 -31.85
CA ALA A 12 33.91 -39.33 -31.65
C ALA A 12 33.00 -38.17 -32.09
N VAL A 13 32.26 -38.31 -33.20
CA VAL A 13 31.30 -37.30 -33.64
C VAL A 13 30.07 -37.25 -32.73
N VAL A 14 29.56 -38.40 -32.27
CA VAL A 14 28.49 -38.44 -31.26
C VAL A 14 28.95 -37.86 -29.93
N SER A 15 30.20 -38.08 -29.52
CA SER A 15 30.76 -37.51 -28.29
C SER A 15 31.00 -36.01 -28.39
N ILE A 16 31.38 -35.48 -29.56
CA ILE A 16 31.54 -34.04 -29.80
C ILE A 16 30.17 -33.35 -29.89
N VAL A 17 29.18 -34.00 -30.51
CA VAL A 17 27.80 -33.49 -30.53
C VAL A 17 27.17 -33.56 -29.12
N LEU A 18 27.42 -34.61 -28.34
CA LEU A 18 27.02 -34.64 -26.93
C LEU A 18 27.76 -33.59 -26.08
N LEU A 19 29.04 -33.29 -26.38
CA LEU A 19 29.77 -32.22 -25.68
C LEU A 19 29.24 -30.82 -26.02
N ILE A 20 28.73 -30.62 -27.24
CA ILE A 20 28.12 -29.34 -27.66
C ILE A 20 26.71 -29.17 -27.05
N PHE A 21 26.05 -30.25 -26.64
CA PHE A 21 24.79 -30.21 -25.86
C PHE A 21 24.99 -30.29 -24.33
N LEU A 22 26.23 -30.37 -23.83
CA LEU A 22 26.56 -30.45 -22.39
C LEU A 22 27.46 -29.32 -21.90
N VAL A 23 27.61 -28.26 -22.69
CA VAL A 23 28.03 -26.94 -22.19
C VAL A 23 26.77 -26.07 -22.15
N SER A 24 25.91 -26.37 -21.19
CA SER A 24 25.00 -25.37 -20.63
C SER A 24 25.88 -24.38 -19.86
N ASP A 25 25.73 -23.10 -20.17
CA ASP A 25 26.25 -21.98 -19.41
C ASP A 25 25.98 -22.17 -17.90
N PRO A 26 26.94 -21.93 -16.99
CA PRO A 26 26.66 -21.95 -15.55
C PRO A 26 25.91 -20.70 -15.06
N THR A 27 25.25 -19.94 -15.92
CA THR A 27 24.39 -18.81 -15.57
C THR A 27 22.97 -19.06 -16.06
N ASP A 28 22.26 -19.97 -15.40
CA ASP A 28 20.80 -19.90 -15.36
C ASP A 28 20.30 -20.71 -14.15
N PRO A 29 20.33 -20.11 -12.94
CA PRO A 29 19.62 -20.68 -11.83
C PRO A 29 18.15 -20.35 -12.06
N THR A 30 17.42 -21.20 -12.80
CA THR A 30 15.94 -21.25 -12.82
C THR A 30 15.34 -19.92 -12.44
N ASP A 31 15.40 -19.00 -13.40
CA ASP A 31 14.82 -17.68 -13.37
C ASP A 31 13.40 -17.79 -12.80
N VAL A 32 13.27 -17.52 -11.50
CA VAL A 32 12.02 -17.02 -10.96
C VAL A 32 12.09 -15.55 -11.31
N ASP A 33 11.84 -15.27 -12.58
CA ASP A 33 11.62 -13.93 -13.08
C ASP A 33 10.28 -13.47 -12.53
N VAL A 34 10.31 -12.94 -11.31
CA VAL A 34 9.35 -11.91 -10.93
C VAL A 34 10.13 -10.59 -10.92
N THR A 35 10.78 -10.24 -12.04
CA THR A 35 10.99 -8.82 -12.31
C THR A 35 9.60 -8.21 -12.37
N HIS A 36 9.22 -7.57 -11.28
CA HIS A 36 8.23 -6.51 -11.41
C HIS A 36 8.92 -5.48 -12.31
N ASP A 37 8.56 -5.47 -13.60
CA ASP A 37 8.92 -4.39 -14.52
C ASP A 37 8.19 -3.13 -14.02
N TYR A 38 8.75 -2.51 -13.00
CA TYR A 38 8.29 -1.24 -12.50
C TYR A 38 8.67 -0.15 -13.50
N GLU A 39 7.69 0.67 -13.85
CA GLU A 39 7.85 1.77 -14.79
C GLU A 39 8.84 2.83 -14.28
N ASP A 40 9.58 3.45 -15.19
CA ASP A 40 10.50 4.54 -14.86
C ASP A 40 9.77 5.80 -14.38
N GLY A 41 10.17 6.31 -13.22
CA GLY A 41 9.71 7.58 -12.65
C GLY A 41 9.52 7.52 -11.14
N THR A 42 8.73 8.44 -10.58
CA THR A 42 8.64 8.66 -9.13
C THR A 42 7.58 7.79 -8.48
N TYR A 43 7.90 7.23 -7.33
CA TYR A 43 7.03 6.46 -6.45
C TYR A 43 6.97 7.10 -5.07
N ARG A 44 5.86 6.86 -4.37
CA ARG A 44 5.66 7.35 -3.00
C ARG A 44 4.89 6.34 -2.17
N GLY A 45 5.44 6.05 -1.00
CA GLY A 45 4.78 5.16 -0.05
C GLY A 45 4.96 5.58 1.38
N ILE A 46 4.18 4.95 2.25
CA ILE A 46 4.08 5.29 3.67
C ILE A 46 4.09 4.05 4.54
N TYR A 47 4.52 4.24 5.78
CA TYR A 47 4.25 3.30 6.86
C TYR A 47 3.50 4.03 7.98
N GLU A 48 2.28 3.58 8.21
CA GLU A 48 1.41 4.04 9.30
C GLU A 48 1.22 2.91 10.31
N ASP A 49 1.27 3.22 11.59
CA ASP A 49 1.01 2.30 12.70
C ASP A 49 0.67 3.11 13.94
N GLN A 50 -0.23 2.60 14.78
CA GLN A 50 -0.62 3.23 16.04
C GLN A 50 -1.12 4.68 15.92
N GLY A 51 -1.97 4.96 14.92
CA GLY A 51 -2.57 6.28 14.75
C GLY A 51 -1.69 7.30 14.03
N ASN A 52 -0.48 6.92 13.61
CA ASN A 52 0.54 7.86 13.14
C ASN A 52 1.20 7.37 11.86
N GLN A 53 1.45 8.30 10.93
CA GLN A 53 2.40 8.10 9.84
C GLN A 53 3.83 8.24 10.36
N GLN A 54 4.54 7.13 10.41
CA GLN A 54 5.87 7.06 11.01
C GLN A 54 6.96 7.19 9.96
N ILE A 55 6.72 6.72 8.74
CA ILE A 55 7.63 6.88 7.60
C ILE A 55 6.82 7.33 6.39
N SER A 56 7.34 8.31 5.67
CA SER A 56 6.97 8.58 4.28
C SER A 56 8.24 8.67 3.46
N ILE A 57 8.24 8.01 2.31
CA ILE A 57 9.39 7.91 1.42
C ILE A 57 8.98 8.27 -0.01
N GLN A 58 9.91 8.87 -0.73
CA GLN A 58 9.87 9.00 -2.17
C GLN A 58 11.16 8.42 -2.75
N PHE A 59 11.03 7.77 -3.88
CA PHE A 59 12.16 7.28 -4.67
C PHE A 59 11.77 7.31 -6.14
N ASP A 60 12.77 7.37 -6.99
CA ASP A 60 12.61 7.20 -8.43
C ASP A 60 13.11 5.80 -8.81
N LEU A 61 12.56 5.26 -9.90
CA LEU A 61 13.12 4.10 -10.59
C LEU A 61 13.60 4.53 -11.96
N GLU A 62 14.82 4.13 -12.30
CA GLU A 62 15.42 4.30 -13.62
C GLU A 62 16.01 2.97 -14.08
N ASN A 63 15.45 2.38 -15.14
CA ASN A 63 15.80 1.07 -15.66
C ASN A 63 15.76 -0.02 -14.56
N GLY A 64 14.71 -0.01 -13.75
CA GLY A 64 14.50 -0.97 -12.66
C GLY A 64 15.42 -0.79 -11.45
N LEU A 65 16.14 0.32 -11.35
CA LEU A 65 17.04 0.61 -10.22
C LEU A 65 16.56 1.82 -9.42
N PHE A 66 16.67 1.75 -8.09
CA PHE A 66 16.39 2.91 -7.23
C PHE A 66 17.34 4.08 -7.50
N THR A 67 16.76 5.24 -7.75
CA THR A 67 17.44 6.54 -7.80
C THR A 67 16.72 7.55 -6.90
N ASP A 68 17.41 8.63 -6.52
CA ASP A 68 16.84 9.79 -5.81
C ASP A 68 15.93 9.46 -4.61
N MET A 69 16.34 8.47 -3.80
CA MET A 69 15.61 8.06 -2.60
C MET A 69 15.71 9.13 -1.50
N SER A 70 14.58 9.50 -0.90
CA SER A 70 14.53 10.44 0.22
C SER A 70 13.33 10.21 1.14
N TYR A 71 13.53 10.48 2.42
CA TYR A 71 12.43 10.52 3.37
C TYR A 71 11.69 11.85 3.28
N ARG A 72 10.37 11.78 3.39
CA ARG A 72 9.44 12.91 3.47
C ARG A 72 8.85 13.06 4.87
N LYS A 73 8.94 12.01 5.68
CA LYS A 73 8.58 12.01 7.09
C LYS A 73 9.35 10.92 7.84
N LEU A 74 9.87 11.26 9.01
CA LEU A 74 10.38 10.30 9.99
C LEU A 74 9.85 10.69 11.37
N PHE A 75 8.90 9.92 11.89
CA PHE A 75 8.15 10.28 13.09
C PHE A 75 8.07 9.15 14.11
N TYR A 76 8.35 9.48 15.36
CA TYR A 76 8.23 8.55 16.47
C TYR A 76 7.92 9.27 17.78
N ARG A 77 6.87 8.83 18.50
CA ARG A 77 6.48 9.36 19.82
C ARG A 77 6.48 10.89 19.86
N ASP A 78 5.68 11.52 19.01
CA ASP A 78 5.52 12.98 18.96
C ASP A 78 6.75 13.77 18.50
N ASN A 79 7.77 13.09 17.99
CA ASN A 79 8.97 13.72 17.44
C ASN A 79 9.06 13.45 15.95
N ASP A 80 8.97 14.52 15.15
CA ASP A 80 9.47 14.51 13.79
C ASP A 80 10.99 14.71 13.83
N TYR A 81 11.73 13.71 13.40
CA TYR A 81 13.19 13.69 13.45
C TYR A 81 13.83 13.66 12.08
N LEU A 82 13.06 13.95 11.02
CA LEU A 82 13.60 14.08 9.67
C LEU A 82 14.71 15.12 9.59
N ASP A 83 14.54 16.23 10.30
CA ASP A 83 15.48 17.37 10.32
C ASP A 83 16.49 17.31 11.48
N ALA A 84 16.58 16.19 12.21
CA ALA A 84 17.50 16.07 13.35
C ALA A 84 18.96 16.32 12.92
N GLU A 85 19.69 17.17 13.65
CA GLU A 85 21.07 17.57 13.37
C GLU A 85 22.09 16.89 14.30
N PRO A 86 23.39 16.84 13.94
CA PRO A 86 24.42 16.28 14.82
C PRO A 86 24.38 16.90 16.23
N GLY A 87 24.15 16.05 17.23
CA GLY A 87 23.98 16.45 18.63
C GLY A 87 22.55 16.29 19.15
N ASP A 88 21.57 16.18 18.26
CA ASP A 88 20.19 15.86 18.62
C ASP A 88 20.04 14.39 19.05
N THR A 89 19.05 14.14 19.91
CA THR A 89 18.79 12.78 20.45
C THR A 89 18.44 11.77 19.36
N PHE A 90 17.73 12.21 18.31
CA PHE A 90 17.27 11.34 17.23
C PHE A 90 18.21 11.31 16.01
N TYR A 91 19.28 12.11 16.01
CA TYR A 91 20.23 12.13 14.90
C TYR A 91 20.83 10.76 14.57
N PRO A 92 21.29 9.94 15.54
CA PRO A 92 21.78 8.59 15.25
C PRO A 92 20.76 7.72 14.50
N ILE A 93 19.49 7.80 14.91
CA ILE A 93 18.41 7.02 14.29
C ILE A 93 18.15 7.52 12.87
N ARG A 94 18.11 8.83 12.65
CA ARG A 94 17.99 9.44 11.32
C ARG A 94 19.14 8.99 10.41
N SER A 95 20.38 9.05 10.87
CA SER A 95 21.55 8.65 10.07
C SER A 95 21.54 7.17 9.69
N GLN A 96 20.97 6.29 10.53
CA GLN A 96 20.80 4.89 10.16
C GLN A 96 19.66 4.68 9.15
N HIS A 97 18.63 5.54 9.14
CA HIS A 97 17.64 5.55 8.05
C HIS A 97 18.29 6.01 6.74
N GLU A 98 19.11 7.06 6.75
CA GLU A 98 19.85 7.52 5.56
C GLU A 98 20.76 6.43 4.99
N GLN A 99 21.46 5.68 5.84
CA GLN A 99 22.27 4.51 5.41
C GLN A 99 21.44 3.42 4.74
N ALA A 100 20.20 3.20 5.18
CA ALA A 100 19.31 2.22 4.54
C ALA A 100 18.97 2.64 3.10
N LEU A 101 18.73 3.94 2.86
CA LEU A 101 18.52 4.46 1.50
C LEU A 101 19.79 4.43 0.66
N GLU A 102 20.94 4.76 1.25
CA GLU A 102 22.24 4.68 0.57
C GLU A 102 22.54 3.24 0.13
N HIS A 103 22.25 2.25 0.98
CA HIS A 103 22.41 0.84 0.65
C HIS A 103 21.55 0.42 -0.55
N LEU A 104 20.30 0.88 -0.61
CA LEU A 104 19.35 0.53 -1.67
C LEU A 104 19.53 1.34 -2.97
N THR A 105 20.18 2.50 -2.91
CA THR A 105 20.39 3.34 -4.10
C THR A 105 21.25 2.60 -5.13
N GLY A 106 20.76 2.55 -6.38
CA GLY A 106 21.38 1.83 -7.49
C GLY A 106 21.12 0.31 -7.49
N ARG A 107 20.20 -0.17 -6.64
CA ARG A 107 19.79 -1.58 -6.54
C ARG A 107 18.37 -1.81 -7.05
N SER A 108 18.01 -3.08 -7.22
CA SER A 108 16.65 -3.48 -7.63
C SER A 108 15.67 -3.34 -6.47
N PRO A 109 14.37 -3.08 -6.74
CA PRO A 109 13.29 -3.28 -5.79
C PRO A 109 13.31 -4.62 -5.03
N ASP A 110 13.84 -5.69 -5.61
CA ASP A 110 13.96 -6.98 -4.91
C ASP A 110 14.94 -6.94 -3.71
N ASP A 111 15.90 -6.01 -3.74
CA ASP A 111 16.92 -5.87 -2.69
C ASP A 111 16.35 -5.22 -1.40
N ILE A 112 15.08 -4.78 -1.38
CA ILE A 112 14.44 -4.23 -0.17
C ILE A 112 14.35 -5.26 0.97
N ASP A 113 14.42 -6.56 0.64
CA ASP A 113 14.39 -7.64 1.63
C ASP A 113 15.67 -7.72 2.48
N ASP A 114 16.76 -7.05 2.07
CA ASP A 114 17.94 -6.84 2.92
C ASP A 114 17.55 -6.10 4.23
N LEU A 115 16.47 -5.30 4.21
CA LEU A 115 15.96 -4.57 5.37
C LEU A 115 15.32 -5.47 6.44
N TYR A 116 15.13 -6.77 6.19
CA TYR A 116 14.81 -7.73 7.26
C TYR A 116 16.01 -7.98 8.18
N ARG A 117 17.23 -7.68 7.75
CA ARG A 117 18.48 -7.85 8.50
C ARG A 117 19.27 -6.54 8.56
N PRO A 118 18.71 -5.48 9.16
CA PRO A 118 19.35 -4.15 9.15
C PRO A 118 20.72 -4.15 9.85
N GLY A 119 20.98 -5.07 10.78
CA GLY A 119 22.30 -5.19 11.42
C GLY A 119 23.44 -5.62 10.49
N ASP A 120 23.13 -6.17 9.31
CA ASP A 120 24.14 -6.58 8.32
C ASP A 120 24.54 -5.42 7.38
N ILE A 121 23.74 -4.33 7.35
CA ILE A 121 23.88 -3.21 6.40
C ILE A 121 24.07 -1.85 7.08
N LEU A 122 23.67 -1.69 8.34
CA LEU A 122 23.73 -0.41 9.05
C LEU A 122 24.89 -0.39 10.06
N ASP A 123 25.65 0.70 10.04
CA ASP A 123 26.66 0.96 11.06
C ASP A 123 26.01 1.26 12.42
N ASP A 124 26.64 0.73 13.47
CA ASP A 124 26.31 1.06 14.85
C ASP A 124 26.69 2.52 15.16
N TYR A 125 25.81 3.23 15.87
CA TYR A 125 26.08 4.53 16.46
C TYR A 125 26.17 4.43 17.98
N GLU A 126 26.83 5.39 18.66
CA GLU A 126 26.93 5.39 20.11
C GLU A 126 25.55 5.28 20.78
N GLY A 127 25.29 4.15 21.45
CA GLY A 127 24.02 3.86 22.12
C GLY A 127 22.90 3.30 21.24
N PHE A 128 23.12 3.18 19.91
CA PHE A 128 22.15 2.67 18.94
C PHE A 128 22.80 1.64 18.02
N SER A 129 22.43 0.37 18.19
CA SER A 129 22.83 -0.67 17.23
C SER A 129 22.13 -0.47 15.89
N GLY A 130 22.72 -0.87 14.76
CA GLY A 130 22.06 -0.96 13.45
C GLY A 130 20.74 -1.74 13.49
N ALA A 131 20.62 -2.73 14.38
CA ALA A 131 19.37 -3.46 14.63
C ALA A 131 18.25 -2.62 15.27
N THR A 132 18.53 -1.37 15.68
CA THR A 132 17.55 -0.46 16.27
C THR A 132 16.67 0.19 15.22
N VAL A 133 17.17 0.33 13.98
CA VAL A 133 16.32 0.73 12.86
C VAL A 133 15.36 -0.39 12.57
N ARG A 134 14.08 -0.06 12.55
CA ARG A 134 13.04 -0.99 12.15
C ARG A 134 13.00 -1.04 10.63
N GLY A 135 14.00 -1.71 10.04
CA GLY A 135 14.17 -1.84 8.59
C GLY A 135 12.89 -2.32 7.89
N THR A 136 12.10 -3.14 8.57
CA THR A 136 10.80 -3.62 8.07
C THR A 136 9.75 -2.52 7.89
N LYS A 137 9.84 -1.40 8.62
CA LYS A 137 9.01 -0.22 8.35
C LYS A 137 9.43 0.50 7.06
N ILE A 138 10.73 0.59 6.80
CA ILE A 138 11.26 1.19 5.58
C ILE A 138 10.86 0.32 4.39
N ARG A 139 11.06 -1.01 4.49
CA ARG A 139 10.62 -2.00 3.50
C ARG A 139 9.13 -1.87 3.21
N SER A 140 8.30 -1.85 4.25
CA SER A 140 6.85 -1.72 4.10
C SER A 140 6.45 -0.40 3.43
N ALA A 141 7.12 0.72 3.72
CA ALA A 141 6.86 1.99 3.06
C ALA A 141 7.29 1.97 1.58
N ILE A 142 8.40 1.30 1.23
CA ILE A 142 8.82 1.12 -0.17
C ILE A 142 7.82 0.23 -0.92
N GLN A 143 7.46 -0.92 -0.34
CA GLN A 143 6.47 -1.84 -0.90
C GLN A 143 5.11 -1.16 -1.14
N ASP A 144 4.64 -0.36 -0.17
CA ASP A 144 3.41 0.44 -0.32
C ASP A 144 3.53 1.40 -1.52
N GLY A 145 4.69 2.04 -1.70
CA GLY A 145 4.94 2.91 -2.86
C GLY A 145 4.95 2.16 -4.19
N LEU A 146 5.59 0.99 -4.25
CA LEU A 146 5.62 0.14 -5.44
C LEU A 146 4.20 -0.35 -5.82
N ASN A 147 3.42 -0.79 -4.82
CA ASN A 147 2.06 -1.28 -5.05
C ASN A 147 1.10 -0.18 -5.50
N ARG A 148 1.32 1.08 -5.07
CA ARG A 148 0.55 2.25 -5.52
C ARG A 148 0.81 2.64 -6.97
N ARG A 149 1.71 1.92 -7.65
CA ARG A 149 2.22 2.20 -9.00
C ARG A 149 2.89 3.57 -9.07
N ILE A 150 3.32 3.92 -10.27
CA ILE A 150 4.05 5.15 -10.54
C ILE A 150 3.22 6.37 -10.12
N TYR A 151 3.77 7.21 -9.25
CA TYR A 151 3.15 8.44 -8.81
C TYR A 151 3.31 9.55 -9.87
N SER A 152 4.49 9.60 -10.51
CA SER A 152 4.77 10.53 -11.61
C SER A 152 5.64 9.85 -12.66
N PRO A 153 5.11 9.60 -13.88
CA PRO A 153 5.87 9.01 -14.97
C PRO A 153 7.09 9.85 -15.37
N ALA A 154 8.22 9.19 -15.68
CA ALA A 154 9.39 9.86 -16.25
C ALA A 154 9.18 10.27 -17.71
N ASN A 155 8.28 9.59 -18.41
CA ASN A 155 7.93 9.79 -19.81
C ASN A 155 6.50 9.28 -20.08
N ASP A 156 5.98 9.48 -21.30
CA ASP A 156 4.61 9.10 -21.67
C ASP A 156 4.45 7.62 -22.03
N ASP A 157 5.53 6.83 -22.01
CA ASP A 157 5.60 5.41 -22.39
C ASP A 157 5.51 4.52 -21.15
N PHE A 158 4.43 4.68 -20.37
CA PHE A 158 4.12 3.83 -19.21
C PHE A 158 2.86 3.00 -19.48
N SER A 159 2.80 1.81 -18.88
CA SER A 159 1.64 0.94 -19.01
C SER A 159 0.39 1.57 -18.38
N ARG A 160 -0.67 1.62 -19.20
CA ARG A 160 -2.05 1.96 -18.78
C ARG A 160 -2.92 0.72 -18.60
N GLU A 161 -2.32 -0.46 -18.58
CA GLU A 161 -3.03 -1.71 -18.37
C GLU A 161 -3.49 -1.82 -16.91
N ILE A 162 -4.77 -2.13 -16.73
CA ILE A 162 -5.40 -2.34 -15.44
C ILE A 162 -6.35 -3.52 -15.55
N GLY A 163 -6.40 -4.34 -14.49
CA GLY A 163 -7.20 -5.55 -14.47
C GLY A 163 -8.70 -5.27 -14.50
N GLU A 164 -9.45 -6.37 -14.51
CA GLU A 164 -10.87 -6.36 -14.18
C GLU A 164 -11.03 -6.57 -12.67
N TYR A 165 -12.05 -5.94 -12.11
CA TYR A 165 -12.35 -5.95 -10.69
C TYR A 165 -13.83 -6.25 -10.51
N ASP A 166 -14.16 -6.90 -9.38
CA ASP A 166 -15.54 -7.21 -9.01
C ASP A 166 -16.41 -5.96 -8.87
N ASP A 167 -17.71 -6.13 -9.07
CA ASP A 167 -18.68 -5.07 -8.89
C ASP A 167 -18.87 -4.74 -7.40
N GLY A 168 -18.78 -3.46 -7.05
CA GLY A 168 -18.98 -2.98 -5.68
C GLY A 168 -18.20 -1.73 -5.35
N THR A 169 -18.20 -1.36 -4.07
CA THR A 169 -17.57 -0.15 -3.55
C THR A 169 -16.11 -0.39 -3.22
N TYR A 170 -15.25 0.54 -3.63
CA TYR A 170 -13.84 0.60 -3.33
C TYR A 170 -13.53 1.86 -2.51
N ARG A 171 -12.56 1.75 -1.59
CA ARG A 171 -12.11 2.87 -0.77
C ARG A 171 -10.60 2.85 -0.58
N GLY A 172 -9.98 3.99 -0.84
CA GLY A 172 -8.56 4.16 -0.66
C GLY A 172 -8.20 5.56 -0.23
N PHE A 173 -6.94 5.73 0.16
CA PHE A 173 -6.44 7.00 0.64
C PHE A 173 -5.03 7.30 0.19
N PHE A 174 -4.68 8.58 0.26
CA PHE A 174 -3.33 9.07 0.09
C PHE A 174 -2.94 9.88 1.32
N SER A 175 -1.85 9.47 1.97
CA SER A 175 -1.21 10.22 3.04
C SER A 175 0.21 10.61 2.63
N ASP A 176 0.65 11.79 3.07
CA ASP A 176 1.99 12.30 2.79
C ASP A 176 2.37 13.37 3.81
N ALA A 177 3.64 13.40 4.22
CA ALA A 177 4.21 14.33 5.19
C ALA A 177 3.50 14.35 6.57
N GLY A 178 2.91 13.23 6.98
CA GLY A 178 2.22 13.10 8.27
C GLY A 178 0.71 13.28 8.22
N ASP A 179 0.17 13.78 7.11
CA ASP A 179 -1.26 14.02 6.96
C ASP A 179 -1.88 13.01 5.99
N GLN A 180 -3.06 12.49 6.33
CA GLN A 180 -3.93 11.87 5.34
C GLN A 180 -4.57 13.01 4.52
N GLN A 181 -4.17 13.14 3.26
CA GLN A 181 -4.53 14.30 2.44
C GLN A 181 -5.79 14.06 1.62
N LEU A 182 -6.08 12.80 1.29
CA LEU A 182 -7.22 12.47 0.43
C LEU A 182 -7.78 11.10 0.77
N ASN A 183 -9.11 10.99 0.77
CA ASN A 183 -9.83 9.72 0.70
C ASN A 183 -10.82 9.78 -0.45
N ILE A 184 -10.83 8.72 -1.25
CA ILE A 184 -11.79 8.56 -2.32
C ILE A 184 -12.59 7.28 -2.10
N GLU A 185 -13.85 7.35 -2.50
CA GLU A 185 -14.75 6.22 -2.63
C GLU A 185 -15.33 6.25 -4.03
N PHE A 186 -15.47 5.07 -4.63
CA PHE A 186 -16.12 4.89 -5.91
C PHE A 186 -16.69 3.47 -5.97
N ASP A 187 -17.69 3.28 -6.82
CA ASP A 187 -18.17 1.96 -7.19
C ASP A 187 -17.57 1.56 -8.54
N LEU A 188 -17.32 0.26 -8.72
CA LEU A 188 -17.12 -0.34 -10.03
C LEU A 188 -18.36 -1.14 -10.41
N ILE A 189 -18.83 -0.92 -11.64
CA ILE A 189 -19.92 -1.68 -12.24
C ILE A 189 -19.52 -2.04 -13.66
N ASN A 190 -19.29 -3.33 -13.91
CA ASN A 190 -18.68 -3.86 -15.14
C ASN A 190 -17.39 -3.11 -15.49
N ASN A 191 -16.51 -2.93 -14.50
CA ASN A 191 -15.24 -2.20 -14.60
C ASN A 191 -15.36 -0.72 -15.02
N ASN A 192 -16.55 -0.11 -14.89
CA ASN A 192 -16.76 1.33 -15.06
C ASN A 192 -16.92 2.02 -13.71
N LEU A 193 -16.29 3.18 -13.58
CA LEU A 193 -16.34 4.01 -12.38
C LEU A 193 -17.73 4.63 -12.22
N GLN A 194 -18.29 4.57 -11.01
CA GLN A 194 -19.59 5.14 -10.65
C GLN A 194 -19.53 5.76 -9.26
N ASN A 195 -20.42 6.71 -8.97
CA ASN A 195 -20.64 7.27 -7.64
C ASN A 195 -19.36 7.79 -6.97
N LEU A 196 -18.43 8.38 -7.73
CA LEU A 196 -17.15 8.82 -7.17
C LEU A 196 -17.37 9.98 -6.18
N ASN A 197 -16.73 9.90 -5.02
CA ASN A 197 -16.78 10.98 -4.06
C ASN A 197 -15.52 11.06 -3.19
N TYR A 198 -15.16 12.28 -2.80
CA TYR A 198 -14.14 12.49 -1.77
C TYR A 198 -14.76 12.39 -0.38
N ARG A 199 -14.24 11.47 0.43
CA ARG A 199 -14.59 11.34 1.85
C ARG A 199 -13.73 12.22 2.74
N HIS A 200 -12.57 12.63 2.21
CA HIS A 200 -11.63 13.54 2.85
C HIS A 200 -10.82 14.24 1.77
N LEU A 201 -10.62 15.55 1.91
CA LEU A 201 -9.79 16.32 1.01
C LEU A 201 -9.15 17.48 1.78
N TYR A 202 -7.87 17.29 2.12
CA TYR A 202 -7.12 18.14 3.01
C TYR A 202 -5.71 18.38 2.49
N TYR A 203 -5.24 19.62 2.60
CA TYR A 203 -3.82 19.89 2.45
C TYR A 203 -3.38 21.16 3.17
N ALA A 204 -2.24 21.08 3.87
CA ALA A 204 -1.57 22.21 4.49
C ALA A 204 -2.53 23.09 5.33
N GLY A 205 -3.34 22.46 6.17
CA GLY A 205 -4.30 23.13 7.05
C GLY A 205 -5.65 23.48 6.41
N ASN A 206 -5.87 23.19 5.12
CA ASN A 206 -7.11 23.53 4.42
C ASN A 206 -7.96 22.30 4.17
N TYR A 207 -9.24 22.35 4.58
CA TYR A 207 -10.24 21.33 4.30
C TYR A 207 -11.05 21.72 3.07
N TYR A 208 -10.66 21.25 1.90
CA TYR A 208 -11.23 21.71 0.63
C TYR A 208 -12.71 21.36 0.47
N LEU A 209 -13.21 20.25 1.04
CA LEU A 209 -14.64 19.92 0.99
C LEU A 209 -15.54 20.96 1.66
N GLN A 210 -15.01 21.66 2.66
CA GLN A 210 -15.72 22.68 3.43
C GLN A 210 -15.66 24.06 2.77
N ALA A 211 -14.90 24.23 1.69
CA ALA A 211 -14.80 25.50 1.00
C ALA A 211 -16.14 25.90 0.36
N GLU A 212 -16.50 27.18 0.51
CA GLU A 212 -17.69 27.81 -0.04
C GLU A 212 -17.33 28.88 -1.08
N GLU A 213 -18.29 29.24 -1.93
CA GLU A 213 -18.10 30.29 -2.94
C GLU A 213 -17.64 31.60 -2.28
N GLY A 214 -16.48 32.11 -2.69
CA GLY A 214 -15.83 33.29 -2.11
C GLY A 214 -14.60 32.96 -1.25
N ASP A 215 -14.41 31.72 -0.82
CA ASP A 215 -13.18 31.28 -0.18
C ASP A 215 -12.04 31.21 -1.20
N SER A 216 -10.83 31.61 -0.80
CA SER A 216 -9.65 31.58 -1.68
C SER A 216 -9.25 30.17 -2.15
N ILE A 217 -9.72 29.13 -1.44
CA ILE A 217 -9.47 27.72 -1.75
C ILE A 217 -10.63 27.05 -2.50
N TYR A 218 -11.76 27.75 -2.68
CA TYR A 218 -12.92 27.21 -3.41
C TYR A 218 -12.60 26.79 -4.86
N PRO A 219 -11.78 27.53 -5.63
CA PRO A 219 -11.36 27.07 -6.95
C PRO A 219 -10.69 25.68 -6.94
N ILE A 220 -9.93 25.36 -5.90
CA ILE A 220 -9.27 24.05 -5.77
C ILE A 220 -10.32 22.94 -5.58
N LYS A 221 -11.38 23.20 -4.79
CA LYS A 221 -12.51 22.28 -4.64
C LYS A 221 -13.19 22.01 -5.99
N LEU A 222 -13.47 23.07 -6.76
CA LEU A 222 -14.08 22.93 -8.09
C LEU A 222 -13.21 22.11 -9.05
N GLN A 223 -11.88 22.30 -9.04
CA GLN A 223 -10.99 21.48 -9.85
C GLN A 223 -11.05 20.00 -9.44
N HIS A 224 -11.16 19.68 -8.15
CA HIS A 224 -11.35 18.30 -7.70
C HIS A 224 -12.72 17.74 -8.13
N GLU A 225 -13.79 18.53 -8.10
CA GLU A 225 -15.10 18.12 -8.60
C GLU A 225 -15.07 17.82 -10.11
N GLN A 226 -14.35 18.62 -10.91
CA GLN A 226 -14.14 18.33 -12.34
C GLN A 226 -13.43 17.00 -12.61
N VAL A 227 -12.50 16.60 -11.75
CA VAL A 227 -11.85 15.28 -11.86
C VAL A 227 -12.85 14.15 -11.64
N LEU A 228 -13.73 14.28 -10.63
CA LEU A 228 -14.78 13.29 -10.39
C LEU A 228 -15.70 13.22 -11.61
N ASP A 229 -16.11 14.38 -12.16
CA ASP A 229 -16.96 14.45 -13.36
C ASP A 229 -16.31 13.81 -14.59
N HIS A 230 -14.99 13.95 -14.78
CA HIS A 230 -14.25 13.31 -15.88
C HIS A 230 -14.24 11.78 -15.74
N LEU A 231 -14.07 11.29 -14.51
CA LEU A 231 -13.98 9.87 -14.21
C LEU A 231 -15.35 9.18 -14.12
N GLU A 232 -16.41 9.91 -13.80
CA GLU A 232 -17.76 9.35 -13.62
C GLU A 232 -18.26 8.66 -14.90
N SER A 233 -18.72 7.42 -14.74
CA SER A 233 -19.18 6.55 -15.84
C SER A 233 -18.14 6.20 -16.90
N SER A 234 -16.86 6.48 -16.66
CA SER A 234 -15.75 6.08 -17.53
C SER A 234 -15.23 4.67 -17.20
N GLU A 235 -14.50 4.05 -18.14
CA GLU A 235 -13.81 2.79 -17.88
C GLU A 235 -12.71 3.00 -16.83
N LEU A 236 -12.43 1.99 -16.00
CA LEU A 236 -11.42 2.09 -14.93
C LEU A 236 -10.04 2.56 -15.42
N SER A 237 -9.63 2.21 -16.64
CA SER A 237 -8.37 2.65 -17.25
C SER A 237 -8.25 4.17 -17.42
N THR A 238 -9.36 4.92 -17.37
CA THR A 238 -9.37 6.39 -17.45
C THR A 238 -8.63 7.05 -16.29
N ILE A 239 -8.42 6.34 -15.16
CA ILE A 239 -7.63 6.89 -14.04
C ILE A 239 -6.19 7.24 -14.44
N PHE A 240 -5.63 6.65 -15.50
CA PHE A 240 -4.28 6.99 -15.97
C PHE A 240 -4.17 8.38 -16.60
N ASP A 241 -5.30 9.01 -16.96
CA ASP A 241 -5.33 10.40 -17.42
C ASP A 241 -4.90 11.36 -16.29
N LEU A 242 -4.96 10.91 -15.03
CA LEU A 242 -4.51 11.68 -13.86
C LEU A 242 -2.98 11.91 -13.83
N HIS A 243 -2.19 11.23 -14.66
CA HIS A 243 -0.76 11.53 -14.81
C HIS A 243 -0.49 12.73 -15.72
N ASP A 244 -1.42 13.09 -16.59
CA ASP A 244 -1.32 14.24 -17.49
C ASP A 244 -2.58 15.11 -17.38
N PRO A 245 -2.74 15.89 -16.29
CA PRO A 245 -3.90 16.76 -16.10
C PRO A 245 -3.79 18.04 -16.97
N GLY A 246 -3.26 17.93 -18.19
CA GLY A 246 -2.92 19.04 -19.08
C GLY A 246 -4.03 20.09 -19.20
N PRO A 247 -3.67 21.38 -19.40
CA PRO A 247 -4.63 22.48 -19.38
C PRO A 247 -5.71 22.30 -20.46
N GLY A 248 -6.95 22.12 -20.02
CA GLY A 248 -8.12 21.94 -20.89
C GLY A 248 -8.45 20.49 -21.27
N GLU A 249 -7.70 19.49 -20.79
CA GLU A 249 -7.98 18.08 -21.05
C GLU A 249 -8.71 17.38 -19.88
N LEU A 250 -8.23 17.56 -18.63
CA LEU A 250 -8.85 16.96 -17.43
C LEU A 250 -9.64 17.98 -16.60
N VAL A 251 -9.09 19.18 -16.43
CA VAL A 251 -9.69 20.27 -15.64
C VAL A 251 -9.55 21.59 -16.38
N GLU A 252 -10.57 22.44 -16.25
CA GLU A 252 -10.50 23.80 -16.74
C GLU A 252 -9.62 24.64 -15.79
N ASP A 253 -8.83 25.56 -16.35
CA ASP A 253 -8.11 26.54 -15.53
C ASP A 253 -9.13 27.48 -14.85
N ILE A 254 -9.07 27.56 -13.52
CA ILE A 254 -9.95 28.44 -12.72
C ILE A 254 -9.08 29.54 -12.13
N ASP A 255 -9.52 30.81 -12.20
CA ASP A 255 -8.79 32.02 -11.78
C ASP A 255 -7.65 31.79 -10.76
N GLY A 256 -6.41 31.79 -11.24
CA GLY A 256 -5.19 31.67 -10.42
C GLY A 256 -4.73 30.25 -10.11
N PHE A 257 -5.45 29.22 -10.56
CA PHE A 257 -5.17 27.80 -10.39
C PHE A 257 -5.17 27.11 -11.75
N THR A 258 -4.02 26.57 -12.14
CA THR A 258 -3.93 25.71 -13.33
C THR A 258 -4.20 24.26 -12.97
N GLY A 259 -4.49 23.41 -13.96
CA GLY A 259 -4.57 21.95 -13.77
C GLY A 259 -3.32 21.34 -13.12
N ALA A 260 -2.15 21.96 -13.25
CA ALA A 260 -0.93 21.53 -12.54
C ALA A 260 -0.99 21.73 -11.00
N THR A 261 -1.95 22.52 -10.50
CA THR A 261 -2.20 22.63 -9.05
C THR A 261 -3.03 21.46 -8.53
N LEU A 262 -3.81 20.84 -9.41
CA LEU A 262 -4.54 19.63 -9.14
C LEU A 262 -3.51 18.51 -8.99
N ARG A 263 -3.41 17.95 -7.79
CA ARG A 263 -2.44 16.90 -7.48
C ARG A 263 -3.03 15.55 -7.89
N ALA A 264 -3.34 15.43 -9.17
CA ALA A 264 -4.05 14.30 -9.76
C ALA A 264 -3.37 12.95 -9.45
N SER A 265 -2.04 12.91 -9.40
CA SER A 265 -1.27 11.75 -8.92
C SER A 265 -1.67 11.23 -7.53
N LYS A 266 -2.16 12.11 -6.63
CA LYS A 266 -2.66 11.72 -5.30
C LYS A 266 -4.01 11.02 -5.40
N ILE A 267 -4.86 11.47 -6.32
CA ILE A 267 -6.15 10.83 -6.63
C ILE A 267 -5.86 9.46 -7.24
N PHE A 268 -5.00 9.38 -8.26
CA PHE A 268 -4.56 8.12 -8.86
C PHE A 268 -4.03 7.14 -7.81
N SER A 269 -3.05 7.56 -7.01
CA SER A 269 -2.46 6.73 -5.96
C SER A 269 -3.49 6.26 -4.93
N SER A 270 -4.48 7.09 -4.58
CA SER A 270 -5.57 6.69 -3.69
C SER A 270 -6.54 5.69 -4.32
N MET A 271 -6.78 5.77 -5.62
CA MET A 271 -7.62 4.81 -6.35
C MET A 271 -6.88 3.46 -6.48
N ILE A 272 -5.58 3.47 -6.79
CA ILE A 272 -4.77 2.24 -6.79
C ILE A 272 -4.72 1.62 -5.38
N ASP A 273 -4.55 2.42 -4.33
CA ASP A 273 -4.66 1.94 -2.94
C ASP A 273 -6.03 1.29 -2.65
N ALA A 274 -7.12 1.87 -3.18
CA ALA A 274 -8.46 1.30 -3.07
C ALA A 274 -8.56 -0.07 -3.76
N LEU A 275 -8.05 -0.19 -4.98
CA LEU A 275 -8.07 -1.42 -5.76
C LEU A 275 -7.20 -2.51 -5.12
N ASN A 276 -6.01 -2.15 -4.64
CA ASN A 276 -5.12 -3.08 -3.94
C ASN A 276 -5.76 -3.61 -2.66
N ARG A 277 -6.57 -2.81 -1.95
CA ARG A 277 -7.32 -3.26 -0.77
C ARG A 277 -8.48 -4.19 -1.13
N GLY A 278 -8.87 -4.25 -2.40
CA GLY A 278 -10.03 -4.98 -2.88
C GLY A 278 -11.35 -4.30 -2.50
N LEU A 279 -12.45 -5.02 -2.70
CA LEU A 279 -13.79 -4.57 -2.38
C LEU A 279 -13.87 -4.10 -0.92
N TYR A 280 -14.37 -2.88 -0.72
CA TYR A 280 -14.80 -2.42 0.58
C TYR A 280 -16.21 -2.92 0.90
N GLN A 281 -17.08 -3.03 -0.11
CA GLN A 281 -18.41 -3.61 0.00
C GLN A 281 -18.80 -4.20 -1.36
N PRO A 282 -19.16 -5.49 -1.46
CA PRO A 282 -19.60 -6.09 -2.72
C PRO A 282 -20.98 -5.55 -3.14
N ALA A 283 -21.24 -5.48 -4.45
CA ALA A 283 -22.53 -5.08 -5.00
C ALA A 283 -23.61 -6.17 -4.81
N ASP A 284 -23.21 -7.44 -4.81
CA ASP A 284 -24.06 -8.60 -4.55
C ASP A 284 -23.25 -9.75 -3.90
N GLU A 285 -23.80 -10.98 -3.88
CA GLU A 285 -23.13 -12.14 -3.27
C GLU A 285 -22.18 -12.88 -4.23
N ASP A 286 -22.12 -12.47 -5.51
CA ASP A 286 -21.32 -13.09 -6.58
C ASP A 286 -20.04 -12.28 -6.83
N TYR A 287 -19.14 -12.29 -5.85
CA TYR A 287 -17.82 -11.67 -5.90
C TYR A 287 -16.71 -12.70 -5.66
N ASP A 288 -15.49 -12.40 -6.12
CA ASP A 288 -14.37 -13.30 -5.95
C ASP A 288 -13.95 -13.39 -4.48
N ARG A 289 -13.83 -14.62 -4.00
CA ARG A 289 -13.37 -14.98 -2.66
C ARG A 289 -12.00 -15.66 -2.69
N GLU A 290 -11.33 -15.66 -3.84
CA GLU A 290 -9.95 -16.10 -3.95
C GLU A 290 -9.04 -15.18 -3.14
N ILE A 291 -8.08 -15.80 -2.46
CA ILE A 291 -7.06 -15.11 -1.69
C ILE A 291 -5.72 -15.78 -1.98
N ASP A 292 -4.71 -14.96 -2.24
CA ASP A 292 -3.38 -15.44 -2.56
C ASP A 292 -2.78 -16.26 -1.40
N ASP A 293 -1.83 -17.11 -1.75
CA ASP A 293 -0.98 -17.79 -0.77
C ASP A 293 0.02 -16.78 -0.17
N TYR A 294 -0.22 -16.39 1.07
CA TYR A 294 0.70 -15.50 1.80
C TYR A 294 1.76 -16.30 2.58
N PRO A 295 3.05 -15.92 2.49
CA PRO A 295 4.11 -16.56 3.26
C PRO A 295 3.85 -16.54 4.76
N THR A 296 4.39 -17.54 5.47
CA THR A 296 4.35 -17.55 6.94
C THR A 296 5.10 -16.35 7.50
N GLY A 297 4.42 -15.55 8.32
CA GLY A 297 5.02 -14.32 8.82
C GLY A 297 4.03 -13.42 9.55
N ARG A 298 4.57 -12.36 10.13
CA ARG A 298 3.78 -11.32 10.77
C ARG A 298 3.41 -10.28 9.73
N TYR A 299 2.18 -9.81 9.76
CA TYR A 299 1.68 -8.76 8.88
C TYR A 299 1.15 -7.60 9.73
N ARG A 300 1.16 -6.41 9.15
CA ARG A 300 0.56 -5.21 9.75
C ARG A 300 -0.05 -4.36 8.68
N GLY A 301 -1.30 -3.98 8.89
CA GLY A 301 -1.96 -3.04 8.01
C GLY A 301 -2.89 -2.11 8.75
N VAL A 302 -3.37 -1.13 8.00
CA VAL A 302 -4.11 0.02 8.51
C VAL A 302 -5.33 0.32 7.65
N TYR A 303 -6.33 0.90 8.27
CA TYR A 303 -7.41 1.59 7.58
C TYR A 303 -7.52 2.99 8.15
N GLY A 304 -7.48 4.00 7.26
CA GLY A 304 -7.67 5.39 7.61
C GLY A 304 -8.84 5.99 6.85
N GLU A 305 -9.63 6.81 7.53
CA GLU A 305 -10.74 7.53 6.93
C GLU A 305 -10.94 8.89 7.65
N ARG A 306 -11.27 9.94 6.88
CA ARG A 306 -11.55 11.30 7.37
C ARG A 306 -10.38 12.00 8.07
N GLY A 307 -9.15 11.72 7.66
CA GLY A 307 -7.96 12.34 8.22
C GLY A 307 -7.40 11.60 9.44
N GLN A 308 -8.00 10.47 9.82
CA GLN A 308 -7.62 9.68 10.98
C GLN A 308 -7.36 8.24 10.55
N GLN A 309 -6.26 7.66 11.04
CA GLN A 309 -6.15 6.21 11.09
C GLN A 309 -7.21 5.70 12.08
N GLN A 310 -8.02 4.74 11.69
CA GLN A 310 -9.11 4.21 12.53
C GLN A 310 -8.87 2.78 12.96
N VAL A 311 -8.20 1.99 12.12
CA VAL A 311 -7.80 0.63 12.45
C VAL A 311 -6.30 0.48 12.19
N SER A 312 -5.60 -0.13 13.14
CA SER A 312 -4.32 -0.78 12.93
C SER A 312 -4.42 -2.18 13.45
N ILE A 313 -4.06 -3.15 12.63
CA ILE A 313 -4.09 -4.56 13.02
C ILE A 313 -2.73 -5.19 12.78
N GLN A 314 -2.36 -6.10 13.67
CA GLN A 314 -1.28 -7.05 13.46
C GLN A 314 -1.86 -8.45 13.52
N PHE A 315 -1.41 -9.31 12.63
CA PHE A 315 -1.77 -10.71 12.61
C PHE A 315 -0.56 -11.52 12.13
N TYR A 316 -0.62 -12.82 12.33
CA TYR A 316 0.38 -13.77 11.85
C TYR A 316 -0.30 -14.76 10.92
N VAL A 317 0.32 -15.05 9.78
CA VAL A 317 -0.12 -16.10 8.86
C VAL A 317 0.74 -17.33 9.14
N MET A 318 0.10 -18.46 9.37
CA MET A 318 0.76 -19.75 9.55
C MET A 318 -0.04 -20.81 8.80
N ASP A 319 0.59 -21.52 7.87
CA ASP A 319 -0.05 -22.60 7.10
C ASP A 319 -1.37 -22.19 6.41
N GLY A 320 -1.46 -20.95 5.93
CA GLY A 320 -2.67 -20.42 5.26
C GLY A 320 -3.82 -20.05 6.20
N GLU A 321 -3.54 -19.94 7.51
CA GLU A 321 -4.51 -19.55 8.53
C GLU A 321 -4.08 -18.29 9.28
N PHE A 322 -5.06 -17.52 9.76
CA PHE A 322 -4.80 -16.40 10.66
C PHE A 322 -4.47 -16.90 12.07
N THR A 323 -3.49 -16.27 12.72
CA THR A 323 -3.11 -16.51 14.11
C THR A 323 -2.65 -15.21 14.77
N ASP A 324 -2.68 -15.11 16.10
CA ASP A 324 -2.13 -13.98 16.88
C ASP A 324 -2.62 -12.59 16.41
N LEU A 325 -3.92 -12.46 16.11
CA LEU A 325 -4.51 -11.19 15.69
C LEU A 325 -4.67 -10.24 16.87
N THR A 326 -4.29 -8.97 16.69
CA THR A 326 -4.41 -7.92 17.70
C THR A 326 -4.65 -6.56 17.07
N TYR A 327 -5.56 -5.77 17.63
CA TYR A 327 -5.63 -4.35 17.32
C TYR A 327 -4.44 -3.62 17.94
N ARG A 328 -3.70 -2.91 17.10
CA ARG A 328 -2.64 -1.99 17.52
C ARG A 328 -3.16 -0.56 17.70
N HIS A 329 -4.32 -0.29 17.12
CA HIS A 329 -5.06 0.96 17.22
C HIS A 329 -6.49 0.71 16.74
N LEU A 330 -7.46 1.24 17.46
CA LEU A 330 -8.87 1.14 17.13
C LEU A 330 -9.55 2.41 17.63
N GLU A 331 -9.85 3.31 16.69
CA GLU A 331 -10.40 4.64 16.95
C GLU A 331 -11.52 4.96 15.96
N TYR A 332 -12.60 5.56 16.46
CA TYR A 332 -13.61 6.18 15.60
C TYR A 332 -14.27 7.36 16.29
N GLY A 333 -14.32 8.52 15.61
CA GLY A 333 -15.02 9.70 16.13
C GLY A 333 -14.50 10.12 17.50
N ASP A 334 -13.18 10.20 17.63
CA ASP A 334 -12.44 10.53 18.85
C ASP A 334 -12.64 9.55 20.02
N THR A 335 -13.21 8.36 19.75
CA THR A 335 -13.34 7.28 20.75
C THR A 335 -12.31 6.18 20.50
N TYR A 336 -11.44 5.96 21.49
CA TYR A 336 -10.44 4.89 21.51
C TYR A 336 -11.03 3.61 22.10
N TYR A 337 -11.55 2.72 21.25
CA TYR A 337 -12.28 1.54 21.71
C TYR A 337 -11.46 0.59 22.59
N HIS A 338 -10.14 0.52 22.38
CA HIS A 338 -9.24 -0.32 23.17
C HIS A 338 -8.98 0.21 24.60
N GLU A 339 -9.39 1.45 24.89
CA GLU A 339 -9.26 2.07 26.21
C GLU A 339 -10.58 2.05 26.99
N LEU A 340 -11.67 1.55 26.39
CA LEU A 340 -12.98 1.51 27.04
C LEU A 340 -13.04 0.43 28.12
N GLU A 341 -13.68 0.75 29.24
CA GLU A 341 -13.93 -0.16 30.35
C GLU A 341 -15.40 -0.61 30.38
N GLU A 342 -15.66 -1.75 31.03
CA GLU A 342 -17.02 -2.25 31.25
C GLU A 342 -17.86 -1.18 31.98
N GLY A 343 -18.88 -0.66 31.29
CA GLY A 343 -19.75 0.41 31.78
C GLY A 343 -19.73 1.68 30.92
N ASP A 344 -18.75 1.83 30.01
CA ASP A 344 -18.78 2.87 28.99
C ASP A 344 -19.88 2.60 27.96
N GLU A 345 -20.54 3.65 27.48
CA GLU A 345 -21.67 3.56 26.53
C GLU A 345 -21.29 2.81 25.25
N GLN A 346 -20.04 2.99 24.79
CA GLN A 346 -19.53 2.36 23.57
C GLN A 346 -18.75 1.07 23.82
N TYR A 347 -18.64 0.60 25.07
CA TYR A 347 -17.94 -0.65 25.39
C TYR A 347 -18.48 -1.87 24.61
N PRO A 348 -19.80 -2.02 24.38
CA PRO A 348 -20.31 -3.11 23.54
C PRO A 348 -19.70 -3.15 22.13
N VAL A 349 -19.38 -2.00 21.54
CA VAL A 349 -18.75 -1.91 20.21
C VAL A 349 -17.32 -2.45 20.27
N ALA A 350 -16.57 -2.13 21.33
CA ALA A 350 -15.24 -2.68 21.54
C ALA A 350 -15.28 -4.22 21.65
N VAL A 351 -16.26 -4.77 22.37
CA VAL A 351 -16.47 -6.23 22.47
C VAL A 351 -16.78 -6.85 21.12
N GLN A 352 -17.61 -6.21 20.29
CA GLN A 352 -17.90 -6.71 18.93
C GLN A 352 -16.66 -6.73 18.03
N TYR A 353 -15.74 -5.77 18.17
CA TYR A 353 -14.45 -5.81 17.48
C TYR A 353 -13.57 -6.97 17.97
N GLU A 354 -13.55 -7.28 19.27
CA GLU A 354 -12.83 -8.46 19.78
C GLU A 354 -13.43 -9.78 19.24
N TYR A 355 -14.74 -9.85 19.00
CA TYR A 355 -15.37 -11.00 18.34
C TYR A 355 -14.91 -11.18 16.89
N VAL A 356 -14.59 -10.10 16.17
CA VAL A 356 -13.99 -10.22 14.82
C VAL A 356 -12.64 -10.92 14.88
N LEU A 357 -11.76 -10.54 15.81
CA LEU A 357 -10.45 -11.19 15.96
C LEU A 357 -10.59 -12.65 16.37
N ALA A 358 -11.46 -12.92 17.35
CA ALA A 358 -11.74 -14.29 17.80
C ALA A 358 -12.38 -15.16 16.72
N TYR A 359 -13.17 -14.57 15.82
CA TYR A 359 -13.74 -15.28 14.67
C TYR A 359 -12.65 -15.71 13.68
N LEU A 360 -11.73 -14.81 13.33
CA LEU A 360 -10.69 -15.06 12.33
C LEU A 360 -9.57 -15.97 12.86
N ASP A 361 -9.30 -15.98 14.17
CA ASP A 361 -8.21 -16.79 14.75
C ASP A 361 -8.38 -18.30 14.48
N GLY A 362 -7.38 -18.89 13.83
CA GLY A 362 -7.38 -20.29 13.39
C GLY A 362 -8.25 -20.58 12.16
N LYS A 363 -8.74 -19.55 11.45
CA LYS A 363 -9.47 -19.73 10.19
C LYS A 363 -8.56 -19.57 8.97
N PRO A 364 -8.90 -20.21 7.84
CA PRO A 364 -8.25 -19.94 6.57
C PRO A 364 -8.41 -18.48 6.14
N LEU A 365 -7.51 -17.98 5.29
CA LEU A 365 -7.46 -16.55 4.95
C LEU A 365 -8.73 -16.05 4.24
N ASP A 366 -9.46 -16.92 3.52
CA ASP A 366 -10.71 -16.60 2.82
C ASP A 366 -11.90 -16.33 3.77
N ALA A 367 -11.77 -16.68 5.06
CA ALA A 367 -12.71 -16.26 6.10
C ALA A 367 -12.74 -14.73 6.28
N LEU A 368 -11.73 -14.03 5.76
CA LEU A 368 -11.71 -12.57 5.69
C LEU A 368 -12.95 -12.00 5.00
N PHE A 369 -13.46 -12.67 3.96
CA PHE A 369 -14.61 -12.19 3.20
C PHE A 369 -15.94 -12.32 3.96
N ASP A 370 -15.98 -13.11 5.03
CA ASP A 370 -17.17 -13.16 5.91
C ASP A 370 -17.39 -11.80 6.61
N LEU A 371 -16.35 -10.95 6.70
CA LEU A 371 -16.46 -9.62 7.28
C LEU A 371 -17.38 -8.66 6.52
N TYR A 372 -17.82 -9.00 5.30
CA TYR A 372 -18.89 -8.26 4.62
C TYR A 372 -20.27 -8.45 5.27
N TYR A 373 -20.45 -9.55 6.01
CA TYR A 373 -21.71 -9.94 6.64
C TYR A 373 -21.52 -10.25 8.13
N PRO A 374 -21.05 -9.27 8.94
CA PRO A 374 -20.70 -9.47 10.34
C PRO A 374 -21.85 -10.02 11.20
N GLU A 375 -23.10 -9.73 10.85
CA GLU A 375 -24.29 -10.26 11.53
C GLU A 375 -24.40 -11.79 11.52
N GLU A 376 -23.69 -12.49 10.63
CA GLU A 376 -23.73 -13.95 10.57
C GLU A 376 -22.93 -14.63 11.69
N PHE A 377 -21.97 -13.92 12.30
CA PHE A 377 -21.10 -14.48 13.33
C PHE A 377 -20.90 -13.60 14.56
N ILE A 378 -21.36 -12.35 14.54
CA ILE A 378 -21.29 -11.43 15.68
C ILE A 378 -22.65 -11.34 16.36
N GLU A 379 -22.70 -11.69 17.64
CA GLU A 379 -23.90 -11.53 18.45
C GLU A 379 -24.20 -10.03 18.70
N ASP A 380 -25.49 -9.70 18.72
CA ASP A 380 -25.95 -8.37 19.13
C ASP A 380 -25.68 -8.16 20.64
N ILE A 381 -25.13 -7.00 20.99
CA ILE A 381 -24.83 -6.63 22.38
C ILE A 381 -25.51 -5.29 22.68
N ASP A 382 -26.40 -5.29 23.68
CA ASP A 382 -27.22 -4.15 24.06
C ASP A 382 -28.05 -3.58 22.90
N VAL A 383 -27.77 -2.34 22.49
CA VAL A 383 -28.43 -1.65 21.36
C VAL A 383 -27.60 -1.74 20.07
N TYR A 384 -26.43 -2.38 20.12
CA TYR A 384 -25.50 -2.50 19.01
C TYR A 384 -25.66 -3.86 18.33
N THR A 385 -25.87 -3.84 17.03
CA THR A 385 -26.04 -5.06 16.24
C THR A 385 -24.80 -5.35 15.41
N GLY A 386 -24.55 -6.63 15.11
CA GLY A 386 -23.44 -7.04 14.25
C GLY A 386 -23.45 -6.30 12.90
N ALA A 387 -24.64 -6.07 12.33
CA ALA A 387 -24.85 -5.33 11.09
C ALA A 387 -24.42 -3.84 11.14
N THR A 388 -24.24 -3.26 12.33
CA THR A 388 -23.71 -1.90 12.49
C THR A 388 -22.19 -1.87 12.69
N LEU A 389 -21.57 -3.04 12.91
CA LEU A 389 -20.13 -3.14 13.03
C LEU A 389 -19.48 -2.87 11.68
N ARG A 390 -18.43 -2.06 11.71
CA ARG A 390 -17.71 -1.66 10.50
C ARG A 390 -16.59 -2.67 10.20
N ALA A 391 -16.95 -3.94 10.08
CA ALA A 391 -16.03 -5.04 9.86
C ALA A 391 -15.22 -4.88 8.56
N ASN A 392 -15.78 -4.25 7.53
CA ASN A 392 -15.08 -3.90 6.29
C ASN A 392 -13.83 -3.02 6.51
N LYS A 393 -13.77 -2.24 7.61
CA LYS A 393 -12.56 -1.48 7.98
C LYS A 393 -11.44 -2.39 8.44
N VAL A 394 -11.77 -3.47 9.14
CA VAL A 394 -10.83 -4.52 9.56
C VAL A 394 -10.39 -5.31 8.33
N LEU A 395 -11.32 -5.68 7.44
CA LEU A 395 -11.01 -6.33 6.16
C LEU A 395 -9.98 -5.52 5.37
N SER A 396 -10.26 -4.23 5.15
CA SER A 396 -9.38 -3.34 4.41
C SER A 396 -8.01 -3.15 5.07
N ALA A 397 -7.96 -3.12 6.41
CA ALA A 397 -6.69 -3.08 7.15
C ALA A 397 -5.89 -4.39 7.02
N ILE A 398 -6.54 -5.55 6.95
CA ILE A 398 -5.88 -6.84 6.71
C ILE A 398 -5.33 -6.90 5.28
N LYS A 399 -6.14 -6.51 4.27
CA LYS A 399 -5.71 -6.43 2.86
C LYS A 399 -4.53 -5.47 2.68
N ASP A 400 -4.53 -4.32 3.34
CA ASP A 400 -3.36 -3.43 3.38
C ASP A 400 -2.11 -4.11 3.96
N GLY A 401 -2.28 -4.92 5.02
CA GLY A 401 -1.19 -5.68 5.60
C GLY A 401 -0.62 -6.70 4.61
N PHE A 402 -1.48 -7.41 3.90
CA PHE A 402 -1.08 -8.33 2.83
C PHE A 402 -0.32 -7.63 1.71
N ASN A 403 -0.85 -6.51 1.21
CA ASN A 403 -0.20 -5.71 0.17
C ASN A 403 1.21 -5.29 0.59
N ARG A 404 1.39 -4.89 1.85
CA ARG A 404 2.68 -4.43 2.38
C ARG A 404 3.68 -5.55 2.66
N GLY A 405 3.25 -6.81 2.66
CA GLY A 405 4.09 -7.98 2.94
C GLY A 405 4.45 -8.15 4.42
N ILE A 406 5.43 -9.01 4.69
CA ILE A 406 5.85 -9.36 6.04
C ILE A 406 6.47 -8.15 6.77
N TYR A 407 6.16 -8.03 8.07
CA TYR A 407 6.63 -7.01 9.01
C TYR A 407 7.71 -7.50 9.97
#